data_AF-A0A9W7FQ63-F1
#
_entry.id   AF-A0A9W7FQ63-F1
#
_cell.length_a   1.000
_cell.length_b   1.000
_cell.length_c   1.000
_cell.angle_alpha   90.00
_cell.angle_beta   90.00
_cell.angle_gamma   90.00
#
_symmetry.space_group_name_H-M   'P 1'
#
loop_
_entity.id
_entity.type
_entity.pdbx_description
1 polymer ?
#
loop_
_entity_poly.entity_id
_entity_poly.type
_entity_poly.pdbx_seq_one_letter_code
_entity_poly.pdbx_strand_id
1 'polypeptide(L)'
;MKLAVLALLITAASAFTGVAPAAKPSTQLNAADSRRAFLTSAAGAAAAVVGAAPAFAIRDYEGLGYLGGGSQVDVNNANVRAYLKMPGMYPAVAGKIVSNGPYSSVGDIYNIAGLTSREKDVLKKYESKFVALKPSADYVIDRINNGLYR
;
A
#
# COMPACT_ATOMS: atom_id res chain seq x y z
N MET A 1 4.01 23.89 45.19
CA MET A 1 4.89 24.66 44.29
C MET A 1 4.92 23.89 42.96
N LYS A 2 4.21 24.39 41.93
CA LYS A 2 4.80 24.99 40.70
C LYS A 2 5.58 23.92 39.89
N LEU A 3 5.25 23.54 38.65
CA LEU A 3 4.77 24.30 37.49
C LEU A 3 4.17 23.32 36.45
N ALA A 4 3.18 23.77 35.68
CA ALA A 4 2.69 23.13 34.47
C ALA A 4 3.66 23.34 33.29
N VAL A 5 3.75 22.38 32.36
CA VAL A 5 4.16 22.64 30.97
C VAL A 5 3.21 21.91 30.03
N LEU A 6 2.48 22.73 29.29
CA LEU A 6 1.56 22.46 28.19
C LEU A 6 2.33 22.65 26.88
N ALA A 7 2.24 21.72 25.93
CA ALA A 7 2.40 21.95 24.48
C ALA A 7 2.39 20.60 23.73
N LEU A 8 1.85 20.43 22.53
CA LEU A 8 0.86 21.15 21.73
C LEU A 8 0.53 20.17 20.58
N LEU A 9 -0.73 19.80 20.42
CA LEU A 9 -1.23 19.00 19.29
C LEU A 9 -1.03 19.79 18.00
N ILE A 10 -0.17 19.31 17.09
CA ILE A 10 -0.09 19.85 15.73
C ILE A 10 -0.91 18.95 14.82
N THR A 11 -2.21 19.23 14.76
CA THR A 11 -3.06 18.85 13.64
C THR A 11 -3.11 20.05 12.71
N ALA A 12 -2.39 20.00 11.59
CA ALA A 12 -2.54 20.99 10.52
C ALA A 12 -2.50 20.27 9.17
N ALA A 13 -3.68 19.78 8.77
CA ALA A 13 -3.98 19.52 7.37
C ALA A 13 -3.87 20.87 6.63
N SER A 14 -2.79 21.05 5.86
CA SER A 14 -2.71 22.15 4.90
C SER A 14 -2.98 21.59 3.52
N ALA A 15 -4.23 21.79 3.08
CA ALA A 15 -4.69 21.49 1.76
C ALA A 15 -3.78 22.17 0.72
N PHE A 16 -3.41 21.40 -0.31
CA PHE A 16 -2.80 21.89 -1.53
C PHE A 16 -3.78 22.88 -2.21
N THR A 17 -3.62 24.18 -1.98
CA THR A 17 -4.25 25.22 -2.79
C THR A 17 -3.18 26.13 -3.36
N GLY A 18 -2.39 25.60 -4.29
CA GLY A 18 -1.55 26.43 -5.15
C GLY A 18 -2.40 26.95 -6.31
N VAL A 19 -2.91 28.19 -6.20
CA VAL A 19 -3.37 28.93 -7.38
C VAL A 19 -2.14 29.23 -8.22
N ALA A 20 -2.05 28.63 -9.41
CA ALA A 20 -1.02 28.99 -10.38
C ALA A 20 -1.25 30.44 -10.83
N PRO A 21 -0.25 31.35 -10.72
CA PRO A 21 -0.42 32.71 -11.21
C PRO A 21 -0.44 32.71 -12.74
N ALA A 22 -1.37 33.47 -13.32
CA ALA A 22 -1.50 33.63 -14.76
C ALA A 22 -0.20 34.18 -15.39
N ALA A 23 0.28 33.53 -16.45
CA ALA A 23 1.47 33.94 -17.18
C ALA A 23 1.25 35.29 -17.88
N LYS A 24 2.02 36.31 -17.50
CA LYS A 24 2.01 37.63 -18.18
C LYS A 24 3.00 37.61 -19.37
N PRO A 25 2.69 38.27 -20.50
CA PRO A 25 3.55 38.26 -21.68
C PRO A 25 4.86 39.02 -21.41
N SER A 26 5.99 38.38 -21.71
CA SER A 26 7.34 38.89 -21.45
C SER A 26 7.80 39.88 -22.52
N THR A 27 7.91 41.17 -22.17
CA THR A 27 8.67 42.15 -22.95
C THR A 27 10.17 41.93 -22.72
N GLN A 28 11.00 42.03 -23.78
CA GLN A 28 12.40 41.58 -23.81
C GLN A 28 13.32 42.20 -22.74
N LEU A 29 12.96 43.35 -22.17
CA LEU A 29 13.69 43.99 -21.05
C LEU A 29 13.47 43.30 -19.69
N ASN A 30 12.38 42.57 -19.49
CA ASN A 30 12.08 41.83 -18.25
C ASN A 30 12.64 40.41 -18.22
N ALA A 31 13.19 39.90 -19.34
CA ALA A 31 13.63 38.52 -19.44
C ALA A 31 14.88 38.20 -18.60
N ALA A 32 15.73 39.19 -18.31
CA ALA A 32 16.91 39.05 -17.46
C ALA A 32 16.52 39.04 -15.96
N ASP A 33 15.69 40.00 -15.55
CA ASP A 33 15.19 40.08 -14.17
C ASP A 33 14.24 38.92 -13.83
N SER A 34 13.43 38.46 -14.79
CA SER A 34 12.55 37.29 -14.61
C SER A 34 13.34 35.99 -14.49
N ARG A 35 14.45 35.83 -15.21
CA ARG A 35 15.34 34.67 -15.05
C ARG A 35 16.06 34.68 -13.72
N ARG A 36 16.55 35.84 -13.27
CA ARG A 36 17.20 35.97 -11.97
C ARG A 36 16.21 35.70 -10.83
N ALA A 37 14.98 36.22 -10.92
CA ALA A 37 13.90 35.96 -9.97
C ALA A 37 13.46 34.48 -9.95
N PHE A 38 13.43 33.82 -11.12
CA PHE A 38 13.16 32.38 -11.23
C PHE A 38 14.29 31.53 -10.65
N LEU A 39 15.55 31.94 -10.84
CA LEU A 39 16.70 31.25 -10.26
C LEU A 39 16.80 31.44 -8.74
N THR A 40 16.45 32.62 -8.21
CA THR A 40 16.34 32.82 -6.75
C THR A 40 15.14 32.12 -6.14
N SER A 41 13.99 32.03 -6.83
CA SER A 41 12.86 31.23 -6.35
C SER A 41 13.14 29.73 -6.42
N ALA A 42 13.87 29.26 -7.44
CA ALA A 42 14.35 27.89 -7.54
C ALA A 42 15.38 27.54 -6.46
N ALA A 43 16.23 28.49 -6.05
CA ALA A 43 17.18 28.29 -4.95
C ALA A 43 16.47 28.08 -3.60
N GLY A 44 15.36 28.77 -3.35
CA GLY A 44 14.50 28.54 -2.18
C GLY A 44 13.80 27.17 -2.20
N ALA A 45 13.41 26.69 -3.39
CA ALA A 45 12.82 25.37 -3.56
C ALA A 45 13.84 24.22 -3.45
N ALA A 46 15.08 24.42 -3.92
CA ALA A 46 16.14 23.42 -3.85
C ALA A 46 16.60 23.12 -2.40
N ALA A 47 16.55 24.13 -1.51
CA ALA A 47 16.87 23.95 -0.09
C ALA A 47 15.91 22.99 0.64
N ALA A 48 14.67 22.83 0.16
CA ALA A 48 13.69 21.94 0.76
C ALA A 48 13.95 20.44 0.48
N VAL A 49 14.84 20.10 -0.46
CA VAL A 49 15.10 18.71 -0.88
C VAL A 49 16.30 18.09 -0.15
N VAL A 50 17.11 18.90 0.56
CA VAL A 50 18.37 18.47 1.22
C VAL A 50 18.13 17.49 2.39
N GLY A 51 16.89 17.34 2.86
CA GLY A 51 16.52 16.42 3.95
C GLY A 51 15.78 15.14 3.53
N ALA A 52 15.52 14.93 2.24
CA ALA A 52 14.83 13.72 1.79
C ALA A 52 15.78 12.52 1.89
N ALA A 53 15.53 11.63 2.85
CA ALA A 53 16.22 10.34 2.91
C ALA A 53 16.03 9.60 1.57
N PRO A 54 17.07 8.92 1.05
CA PRO A 54 16.94 8.15 -0.18
C PRO A 54 15.83 7.11 -0.01
N ALA A 55 14.85 7.13 -0.91
CA ALA A 55 13.87 6.06 -1.02
C ALA A 55 14.57 4.83 -1.60
N PHE A 56 14.98 3.90 -0.73
CA PHE A 56 15.53 2.63 -1.16
C PHE A 56 14.41 1.78 -1.75
N ALA A 57 14.54 1.43 -3.03
CA ALA A 57 13.64 0.47 -3.66
C ALA A 57 13.85 -0.91 -3.03
N ILE A 58 12.76 -1.54 -2.57
CA ILE A 58 12.77 -2.93 -2.13
C ILE A 58 13.04 -3.79 -3.37
N ARG A 59 14.19 -4.46 -3.41
CA ARG A 59 14.57 -5.36 -4.52
C ARG A 59 14.17 -6.80 -4.25
N ASP A 60 14.31 -7.22 -3.00
CA ASP A 60 14.10 -8.59 -2.56
C ASP A 60 12.91 -8.64 -1.59
N TYR A 61 11.94 -9.50 -1.90
CA TYR A 61 10.82 -9.80 -1.01
C TYR A 61 10.92 -11.26 -0.57
N GLU A 62 11.09 -11.49 0.74
CA GLU A 62 11.25 -12.84 1.30
C GLU A 62 10.01 -13.71 1.05
N GLY A 63 8.83 -13.10 1.03
CA GLY A 63 7.54 -13.79 0.90
C GLY A 63 7.18 -14.24 -0.52
N LEU A 64 8.03 -14.03 -1.53
CA LEU A 64 7.71 -14.31 -2.95
C LEU A 64 7.24 -15.75 -3.19
N GLY A 65 7.82 -16.71 -2.47
CA GLY A 65 7.45 -18.14 -2.59
C GLY A 65 5.99 -18.42 -2.24
N TYR A 66 5.37 -17.61 -1.38
CA TYR A 66 4.01 -17.81 -0.88
C TYR A 66 2.94 -17.10 -1.72
N LEU A 67 3.32 -16.36 -2.76
CA LEU A 67 2.39 -15.62 -3.63
C LEU A 67 1.77 -16.46 -4.76
N GLY A 68 1.98 -17.78 -4.72
CA GLY A 68 1.41 -18.74 -5.68
C GLY A 68 2.44 -19.58 -6.41
N GLY A 69 3.74 -19.37 -6.22
CA GLY A 69 4.82 -20.21 -6.76
C GLY A 69 5.05 -21.49 -5.95
N GLY A 70 4.94 -21.41 -4.63
CA GLY A 70 5.26 -22.49 -3.69
C GLY A 70 4.12 -23.45 -3.36
N SER A 71 4.36 -24.25 -2.32
CA SER A 71 3.42 -25.25 -1.77
C SER A 71 2.40 -24.65 -0.80
N GLN A 72 2.75 -23.51 -0.18
CA GLN A 72 1.92 -22.75 0.72
C GLN A 72 1.50 -21.41 0.08
N VAL A 73 0.39 -20.85 0.56
CA VAL A 73 -0.20 -19.59 0.10
C VAL A 73 -0.31 -18.64 1.28
N ASP A 74 0.23 -17.44 1.10
CA ASP A 74 0.11 -16.38 2.10
C ASP A 74 -1.26 -15.71 1.99
N VAL A 75 -2.05 -15.82 3.04
CA VAL A 75 -3.43 -15.35 3.04
C VAL A 75 -3.56 -13.83 3.04
N ASN A 76 -2.51 -13.11 3.45
CA ASN A 76 -2.52 -11.66 3.55
C ASN A 76 -2.04 -10.96 2.28
N ASN A 77 -1.16 -11.58 1.50
CA ASN A 77 -0.52 -10.94 0.35
C ASN A 77 -0.81 -11.63 -0.99
N ALA A 78 -1.12 -12.93 -1.01
CA ALA A 78 -1.30 -13.63 -2.28
C ALA A 78 -2.58 -13.20 -3.02
N ASN A 79 -2.48 -13.16 -4.35
CA ASN A 79 -3.63 -12.93 -5.22
C ASN A 79 -4.59 -14.11 -5.23
N VAL A 80 -5.88 -13.84 -5.48
CA VAL A 80 -6.98 -14.82 -5.54
C VAL A 80 -6.68 -16.01 -6.47
N ARG A 81 -5.87 -15.81 -7.51
CA ARG A 81 -5.43 -16.86 -8.43
C ARG A 81 -4.55 -17.93 -7.77
N ALA A 82 -3.82 -17.61 -6.70
CA ALA A 82 -3.01 -18.59 -5.96
C ALA A 82 -3.88 -19.73 -5.40
N TYR A 83 -5.15 -19.44 -5.11
CA TYR A 83 -6.11 -20.41 -4.59
C TYR A 83 -6.65 -21.38 -5.65
N LEU A 84 -6.42 -21.15 -6.94
CA LEU A 84 -6.82 -22.07 -8.02
C LEU A 84 -6.14 -23.45 -7.87
N LYS A 85 -4.99 -23.52 -7.21
CA LYS A 85 -4.27 -24.77 -6.91
C LYS A 85 -4.96 -25.63 -5.85
N MET A 86 -6.03 -25.14 -5.21
CA MET A 86 -6.77 -25.80 -4.15
C MET A 86 -8.22 -26.01 -4.58
N PRO A 87 -8.56 -27.18 -5.15
CA PRO A 87 -9.92 -27.48 -5.61
C PRO A 87 -10.98 -27.23 -4.54
N GLY A 88 -11.99 -26.43 -4.89
CA GLY A 88 -13.08 -26.01 -4.00
C GLY A 88 -12.90 -24.62 -3.36
N MET A 89 -11.69 -24.03 -3.41
CA MET A 89 -11.44 -22.70 -2.83
C MET A 89 -11.95 -21.56 -3.72
N TYR A 90 -11.65 -21.60 -5.01
CA TYR A 90 -12.05 -20.57 -5.96
C TYR A 90 -13.43 -20.90 -6.56
N PRO A 91 -14.35 -19.91 -6.72
CA PRO A 91 -14.18 -18.49 -6.40
C PRO A 91 -14.61 -18.10 -4.96
N ALA A 92 -15.48 -18.86 -4.31
CA ALA A 92 -16.21 -18.41 -3.12
C ALA A 92 -15.32 -18.23 -1.87
N VAL A 93 -14.66 -19.30 -1.41
CA VAL A 93 -13.83 -19.26 -0.19
C VAL A 93 -12.65 -18.31 -0.38
N ALA A 94 -11.98 -18.42 -1.53
CA ALA A 94 -10.87 -17.55 -1.89
C ALA A 94 -11.28 -16.07 -1.93
N GLY A 95 -12.44 -15.76 -2.54
CA GLY A 95 -12.98 -14.41 -2.57
C GLY A 95 -13.22 -13.85 -1.16
N LYS A 96 -13.76 -14.66 -0.24
CA LYS A 96 -13.97 -14.25 1.16
C LYS A 96 -12.66 -13.98 1.89
N ILE A 97 -11.64 -14.82 1.74
CA ILE A 97 -10.32 -14.60 2.34
C ILE A 97 -9.70 -13.31 1.79
N VAL A 98 -9.78 -13.12 0.48
CA VAL A 98 -9.18 -11.95 -0.18
C VAL A 98 -9.88 -10.66 0.23
N SER A 99 -11.20 -10.65 0.34
CA SER A 99 -11.95 -9.43 0.66
C SER A 99 -11.97 -9.02 2.14
N ASN A 100 -11.63 -9.91 3.08
CA ASN A 100 -11.77 -9.65 4.52
C ASN A 100 -10.45 -9.60 5.31
N GLY A 101 -9.30 -9.86 4.67
CA GLY A 101 -8.00 -9.71 5.32
C GLY A 101 -7.65 -8.25 5.65
N PRO A 102 -6.54 -7.99 6.37
CA PRO A 102 -5.51 -8.95 6.78
C PRO A 102 -5.86 -9.74 8.04
N TYR A 103 -5.13 -10.84 8.25
CA TYR A 103 -5.26 -11.78 9.37
C TYR A 103 -3.96 -11.80 10.19
N SER A 104 -4.06 -11.96 11.51
CA SER A 104 -2.88 -12.12 12.38
C SER A 104 -2.38 -13.56 12.38
N SER A 105 -3.30 -14.51 12.21
CA SER A 105 -3.03 -15.95 12.14
C SER A 105 -3.94 -16.63 11.12
N VAL A 106 -3.59 -17.85 10.72
CA VAL A 106 -4.45 -18.68 9.85
C VAL A 106 -5.81 -18.98 10.52
N GLY A 107 -5.85 -19.06 11.86
CA GLY A 107 -7.07 -19.30 12.61
C GLY A 107 -8.12 -18.19 12.45
N ASP A 108 -7.67 -16.95 12.18
CA ASP A 108 -8.57 -15.79 12.07
C ASP A 108 -9.47 -15.87 10.83
N ILE A 109 -9.09 -16.68 9.83
CA ILE A 109 -9.88 -16.90 8.62
C ILE A 109 -11.25 -17.51 8.95
N TYR A 110 -11.33 -18.32 10.01
CA TYR A 110 -12.59 -18.93 10.43
C TYR A 110 -13.59 -17.93 11.03
N ASN A 111 -13.12 -16.72 11.37
CA ASN A 111 -13.95 -15.65 11.91
C ASN A 111 -14.59 -14.78 10.81
N ILE A 112 -14.35 -15.06 9.53
CA ILE A 112 -14.98 -14.33 8.43
C ILE A 112 -16.51 -14.48 8.50
N ALA A 113 -17.21 -13.36 8.49
CA ALA A 113 -18.66 -13.32 8.51
C ALA A 113 -19.24 -14.01 7.26
N GLY A 114 -20.31 -14.81 7.45
CA GLY A 114 -21.01 -15.48 6.35
C GLY A 114 -20.31 -16.71 5.79
N LEU A 115 -19.32 -17.31 6.49
CA LEU A 115 -18.79 -18.63 6.16
C LEU A 115 -19.83 -19.72 6.42
N THR A 116 -20.18 -20.46 5.37
CA THR A 116 -21.02 -21.66 5.46
C THR A 116 -20.23 -22.85 6.00
N SER A 117 -20.91 -23.88 6.51
CA SER A 117 -20.25 -25.10 7.00
C SER A 117 -19.39 -25.77 5.92
N ARG A 118 -19.90 -25.83 4.68
CA ARG A 118 -19.14 -26.41 3.54
C ARG A 118 -17.87 -25.63 3.24
N GLU A 119 -17.90 -24.30 3.33
CA GLU A 119 -16.70 -23.48 3.12
C GLU A 119 -15.68 -23.68 4.24
N LYS A 120 -16.13 -23.87 5.49
CA LYS A 120 -15.24 -24.21 6.60
C LYS A 120 -14.57 -25.58 6.42
N ASP A 121 -15.28 -26.56 5.86
CA ASP A 121 -14.69 -27.88 5.54
C ASP A 121 -13.58 -27.76 4.48
N VAL A 122 -13.79 -26.93 3.45
CA VAL A 122 -12.77 -26.66 2.43
C VAL A 122 -11.58 -25.91 3.03
N LEU A 123 -11.81 -24.91 3.89
CA LEU A 123 -10.73 -24.23 4.63
C LEU A 123 -9.91 -25.22 5.44
N LYS A 124 -10.59 -26.12 6.18
CA LYS A 124 -9.94 -27.11 7.03
C LYS A 124 -9.06 -28.07 6.25
N LYS A 125 -9.53 -28.50 5.07
CA LYS A 125 -8.78 -29.38 4.16
C LYS A 125 -7.43 -28.80 3.75
N TYR A 126 -7.32 -27.48 3.60
CA TYR A 126 -6.11 -26.82 3.11
C TYR A 126 -5.42 -25.93 4.16
N GLU A 127 -5.82 -26.02 5.43
CA GLU A 127 -5.29 -25.15 6.50
C GLU A 127 -3.76 -25.23 6.61
N SER A 128 -3.17 -26.42 6.43
CA SER A 128 -1.72 -26.63 6.44
C SER A 128 -0.98 -25.99 5.26
N LYS A 129 -1.71 -25.54 4.23
CA LYS A 129 -1.18 -24.81 3.08
C LYS A 129 -1.22 -23.30 3.27
N PHE A 130 -1.80 -22.80 4.37
CA PHE A 130 -1.89 -21.37 4.61
C PHE A 130 -0.78 -20.90 5.55
N VAL A 131 -0.37 -19.66 5.33
CA VAL A 131 0.53 -18.91 6.19
C VAL A 131 -0.02 -17.49 6.26
N ALA A 132 0.12 -16.82 7.39
CA ALA A 132 -0.23 -15.42 7.54
C ALA A 132 1.04 -14.61 7.75
N LEU A 133 1.60 -14.03 6.66
CA LEU A 133 2.76 -13.14 6.78
C LEU A 133 2.31 -11.71 7.04
N LYS A 134 3.26 -10.85 7.37
CA LYS A 134 3.01 -9.41 7.51
C LYS A 134 2.45 -8.88 6.17
N PRO A 135 1.32 -8.15 6.19
CA PRO A 135 0.78 -7.53 4.99
C PRO A 135 1.77 -6.49 4.46
N SER A 136 2.05 -6.56 3.17
CA SER A 136 2.87 -5.60 2.43
C SER A 136 1.99 -4.81 1.47
N ALA A 137 2.13 -3.48 1.50
CA ALA A 137 1.30 -2.57 0.71
C ALA A 137 1.36 -2.88 -0.80
N ASP A 138 2.51 -3.35 -1.28
CA ASP A 138 2.76 -3.66 -2.70
C ASP A 138 1.91 -4.84 -3.21
N TYR A 139 1.47 -5.73 -2.31
CA TYR A 139 0.73 -6.93 -2.69
C TYR A 139 -0.73 -6.91 -2.24
N VAL A 140 -1.04 -6.21 -1.14
CA VAL A 140 -2.39 -6.19 -0.55
C VAL A 140 -3.44 -5.60 -1.50
N ILE A 141 -3.06 -4.59 -2.29
CA ILE A 141 -3.97 -3.91 -3.24
C ILE A 141 -4.37 -4.85 -4.39
N ASP A 142 -3.42 -5.64 -4.87
CA ASP A 142 -3.56 -6.45 -6.07
C ASP A 142 -4.08 -7.88 -5.78
N ARG A 143 -4.62 -8.11 -4.59
CA ARG A 143 -5.08 -9.46 -4.19
C ARG A 143 -6.28 -9.94 -5.00
N ILE A 144 -7.14 -9.03 -5.47
CA ILE A 144 -8.25 -9.38 -6.39
C ILE A 144 -7.75 -9.46 -7.82
N ASN A 145 -6.97 -8.47 -8.25
CA ASN A 145 -6.51 -8.33 -9.62
C ASN A 145 -5.06 -7.84 -9.64
N ASN A 146 -4.15 -8.70 -10.07
CA ASN A 146 -2.73 -8.41 -10.20
C ASN A 146 -2.29 -8.17 -11.65
N GLY A 147 -3.23 -7.86 -12.54
CA GLY A 147 -2.94 -7.58 -13.95
C GLY A 147 -2.46 -8.78 -14.78
N LEU A 148 -2.43 -9.99 -14.21
CA LEU A 148 -2.01 -11.20 -14.90
C LEU A 148 -3.23 -11.99 -15.38
N TYR A 149 -3.36 -12.12 -16.70
CA TYR A 149 -4.38 -12.90 -17.37
C TYR A 149 -3.70 -13.96 -18.27
N ARG A 150 -4.35 -15.11 -18.43
CA ARG A 150 -3.91 -16.23 -19.28
C ARG A 150 -5.05 -16.63 -20.17
#